data_AF-A0A258BG75-F1
#
_entry.id   AF-A0A258BG75-F1
#
_cell.length_a   1.000
_cell.length_b   1.000
_cell.length_c   1.000
_cell.angle_alpha   90.00
_cell.angle_beta   90.00
_cell.angle_gamma   90.00
#
_symmetry.space_group_name_H-M   'P 1'
#
loop_
_entity.id
_entity.type
_entity.pdbx_description
1 polymer ?
#
loop_
_entity_poly.entity_id
_entity_poly.type
_entity_poly.pdbx_seq_one_letter_code
_entity_poly.pdbx_strand_id
1 'polypeptide(L)'
;MTTGGQSGTSGKAAFRLGPWGAIALLTVPVVLVNATSDLIEMQRSGLSVHTVEPFIWEVTSAAVLVLMAPLVGWAVKRWPLLGPGLPLALLIHAGLSVPFSLAHVGAMVPAREAVYAVLGWQYDFFSGGFWVTLLYEWRKDLITYGIFVGIYTAYAWWAARAAAPGPEPARAPERIEVKTGGRTLFLLPGEILWLEAAGNYVTLHTEGGRHLLRATLAEWEKRLSAPA
;
A
#
# COMPACT_ATOMS: atom_id res chain seq x y z
N MET A 1 10.37 -21.83 31.95
CA MET A 1 10.40 -20.34 32.08
C MET A 1 11.88 -19.97 32.05
N THR A 2 12.44 -19.24 31.09
CA THR A 2 11.93 -18.21 30.17
C THR A 2 12.57 -18.38 28.78
N THR A 3 11.76 -18.26 27.73
CA THR A 3 12.17 -18.15 26.33
C THR A 3 12.80 -16.78 26.09
N GLY A 4 14.10 -16.77 25.76
CA GLY A 4 14.78 -15.58 25.25
C GLY A 4 14.38 -15.32 23.81
N GLY A 5 13.40 -14.43 23.61
CA GLY A 5 12.99 -13.93 22.31
C GLY A 5 13.05 -12.41 22.27
N GLN A 6 14.25 -11.86 22.05
CA GLN A 6 14.42 -10.49 21.60
C GLN A 6 15.11 -10.50 20.23
N SER A 7 14.41 -11.01 19.21
CA SER A 7 14.64 -10.54 17.83
C SER A 7 13.66 -9.39 17.55
N GLY A 8 13.67 -8.39 18.42
CA GLY A 8 13.15 -7.06 18.11
C GLY A 8 14.21 -6.35 17.29
N THR A 9 14.32 -6.65 15.99
CA THR A 9 14.98 -5.72 15.09
C THR A 9 14.15 -4.45 15.11
N SER A 10 14.66 -3.46 15.84
CA SER A 10 14.28 -2.06 15.73
C SER A 10 14.44 -1.65 14.26
N GLY A 11 13.43 -1.92 13.45
CA GLY A 11 13.25 -1.21 12.19
C GLY A 11 12.99 0.23 12.57
N LYS A 12 14.01 1.07 12.47
CA LYS A 12 13.87 2.53 12.49
C LYS A 12 12.60 2.84 11.72
N ALA A 13 11.66 3.56 12.31
CA ALA A 13 10.44 3.98 11.64
C ALA A 13 10.84 4.78 10.40
N ALA A 14 11.03 4.08 9.28
CA ALA A 14 11.34 4.69 8.01
C ALA A 14 10.14 5.58 7.73
N PHE A 15 10.40 6.87 7.51
CA PHE A 15 9.36 7.80 7.12
C PHE A 15 8.68 7.24 5.86
N ARG A 16 7.48 6.66 6.00
CA ARG A 16 6.71 6.15 4.87
C ARG A 16 5.79 7.28 4.43
N LEU A 17 6.13 7.91 3.31
CA LEU A 17 5.23 8.82 2.63
C LEU A 17 3.92 8.09 2.33
N GLY A 18 2.81 8.56 2.91
CA GLY A 18 1.48 8.09 2.54
C GLY A 18 1.09 8.56 1.14
N PRO A 19 -0.01 8.05 0.57
CA PRO A 19 -0.45 8.42 -0.78
C PRO A 19 -0.67 9.93 -0.94
N TRP A 20 -1.22 10.59 0.08
CA TRP A 20 -1.38 12.06 0.08
C TRP A 20 -0.04 12.80 0.05
N GLY A 21 0.93 12.37 0.88
CA GLY A 21 2.27 12.97 0.90
C GLY A 21 3.02 12.75 -0.41
N ALA A 22 2.84 11.58 -1.05
CA ALA A 22 3.39 11.30 -2.37
C ALA A 22 2.78 12.20 -3.46
N ILE A 23 1.46 12.42 -3.43
CA ILE A 23 0.79 13.38 -4.32
C ILE A 23 1.38 14.78 -4.12
N ALA A 24 1.43 15.27 -2.87
CA ALA A 24 1.98 16.60 -2.58
C ALA A 24 3.42 16.76 -3.08
N LEU A 25 4.27 15.74 -2.87
CA LEU A 25 5.65 15.74 -3.34
C LEU A 25 5.76 15.74 -4.87
N LEU A 26 4.96 14.93 -5.56
CA LEU A 26 4.95 14.83 -7.02
C LEU A 26 4.38 16.09 -7.68
N THR A 27 3.50 16.82 -7.01
CA THR A 27 2.95 18.08 -7.52
C THR A 27 3.99 19.19 -7.63
N VAL A 28 5.02 19.21 -6.77
CA VAL A 28 6.07 20.25 -6.80
C VAL A 28 6.78 20.34 -8.16
N PRO A 29 7.37 19.27 -8.71
CA PRO A 29 7.99 19.35 -10.04
C PRO A 29 6.98 19.62 -11.16
N VAL A 30 5.72 19.16 -11.03
CA VAL A 30 4.67 19.45 -12.02
C VAL A 30 4.39 20.94 -12.11
N VAL A 31 4.23 21.63 -10.98
CA VAL A 31 4.04 23.08 -10.92
C VAL A 31 5.21 23.81 -11.59
N LEU A 32 6.44 23.41 -11.29
CA LEU A 32 7.63 24.03 -11.86
C LEU A 32 7.68 23.86 -13.39
N VAL A 33 7.42 22.65 -13.89
CA VAL A 33 7.46 22.35 -15.33
C VAL A 33 6.35 23.09 -16.07
N ASN A 34 5.11 23.07 -15.55
CA ASN A 34 3.99 23.74 -16.19
C ASN A 34 4.18 25.26 -16.20
N ALA A 35 4.51 25.86 -15.06
CA ALA A 35 4.66 27.32 -14.96
C ALA A 35 5.78 27.84 -15.87
N THR A 36 6.90 27.11 -15.95
CA THR A 36 8.00 27.48 -16.86
C THR A 36 7.65 27.24 -18.33
N SER A 37 6.89 26.19 -18.65
CA SER A 37 6.43 25.92 -20.01
C SER A 37 5.49 27.02 -20.51
N ASP A 38 4.50 27.41 -19.69
CA ASP A 38 3.56 28.48 -20.02
C ASP A 38 4.30 29.81 -20.21
N LEU A 39 5.25 30.12 -19.32
CA LEU A 39 6.07 31.32 -19.45
C LEU A 39 6.82 31.38 -20.79
N ILE A 40 7.44 30.26 -21.20
CA ILE A 40 8.15 30.16 -22.48
C ILE A 40 7.19 30.32 -23.67
N GLU A 41 6.00 29.73 -23.60
CA GLU A 41 5.01 29.80 -24.68
C GLU A 41 4.44 31.21 -24.85
N MET A 42 4.19 31.90 -23.73
CA MET A 42 3.75 33.30 -23.74
C MET A 42 4.83 34.22 -24.33
N GLN A 43 6.09 33.99 -23.98
CA GLN A 43 7.24 34.70 -24.58
C GLN A 43 7.35 34.46 -26.09
N ARG A 44 7.16 33.22 -26.55
CA ARG A 44 7.17 32.88 -27.98
C ARG A 44 6.03 33.52 -28.76
N SER A 45 4.88 33.67 -28.11
CA SER A 45 3.68 34.28 -28.70
C SER A 45 3.73 35.81 -28.71
N GLY A 46 4.79 36.42 -28.17
CA GLY A 46 4.93 37.88 -28.10
C GLY A 46 3.97 38.54 -27.10
N LEU A 47 3.35 37.77 -26.20
CA LEU A 47 2.45 38.30 -25.18
C LEU A 47 3.26 38.96 -24.06
N SER A 48 3.00 40.24 -23.78
CA SER A 48 3.56 40.95 -22.63
C SER A 48 2.75 40.62 -21.37
N VAL A 49 3.16 39.59 -20.65
CA VAL A 49 2.55 39.17 -19.37
C VAL A 49 3.56 39.24 -18.23
N HIS A 50 3.07 39.34 -16.99
CA HIS A 50 3.96 39.32 -15.84
C HIS A 50 4.51 37.90 -15.65
N THR A 51 5.83 37.80 -15.45
CA THR A 51 6.54 36.51 -15.35
C THR A 51 6.07 35.62 -14.19
N VAL A 52 5.39 36.21 -13.20
CA VAL A 52 4.86 35.52 -12.02
C VAL A 52 3.47 34.93 -12.23
N GLU A 53 2.74 35.33 -13.28
CA GLU A 53 1.36 34.87 -13.51
C GLU A 53 1.25 33.34 -13.68
N PRO A 54 2.09 32.68 -14.50
CA PRO A 54 2.01 31.23 -14.62
C PRO A 54 2.26 30.50 -13.29
N PHE A 55 3.14 31.03 -12.45
CA PHE A 55 3.40 30.47 -11.13
C PHE A 55 2.19 30.63 -10.19
N ILE A 56 1.50 31.78 -10.23
CA ILE A 56 0.26 31.97 -9.47
C ILE A 56 -0.78 30.95 -9.91
N TRP A 57 -0.94 30.74 -11.22
CA TRP A 57 -1.90 29.78 -11.76
C TRP A 57 -1.61 28.35 -11.30
N GLU A 58 -0.38 27.90 -11.48
CA GLU A 58 0.00 26.52 -11.14
C GLU A 58 -0.01 26.29 -9.62
N VAL A 59 0.50 27.22 -8.80
CA VAL A 59 0.54 27.08 -7.34
C VAL A 59 -0.87 27.07 -6.73
N THR A 60 -1.76 27.97 -7.16
CA THR A 60 -3.14 28.01 -6.66
C THR A 60 -3.90 26.75 -7.01
N SER A 61 -3.77 26.25 -8.25
CA SER A 61 -4.39 25.00 -8.67
C SER A 61 -3.84 23.80 -7.88
N ALA A 62 -2.51 23.70 -7.78
CA ALA A 62 -1.83 22.65 -7.04
C ALA A 62 -2.24 22.59 -5.56
N ALA A 63 -2.30 23.74 -4.90
CA ALA A 63 -2.70 23.82 -3.50
C ALA A 63 -4.12 23.25 -3.29
N VAL A 64 -5.08 23.66 -4.13
CA VAL A 64 -6.46 23.16 -4.06
C VAL A 64 -6.51 21.66 -4.33
N LEU A 65 -5.86 21.17 -5.39
CA LEU A 65 -5.85 19.75 -5.76
C LEU A 65 -5.24 18.87 -4.64
N VAL A 66 -4.10 19.28 -4.07
CA VAL A 66 -3.44 18.54 -2.99
C VAL A 66 -4.31 18.52 -1.73
N LEU A 67 -5.01 19.61 -1.41
CA LEU A 67 -5.95 19.67 -0.29
C LEU A 67 -7.18 18.78 -0.51
N MET A 68 -7.64 18.64 -1.76
CA MET A 68 -8.79 17.80 -2.11
C MET A 68 -8.42 16.31 -2.26
N ALA A 69 -7.15 15.97 -2.48
CA ALA A 69 -6.69 14.60 -2.69
C ALA A 69 -7.13 13.58 -1.60
N PRO A 70 -7.18 13.90 -0.30
CA PRO A 70 -7.71 12.99 0.72
C PRO A 70 -9.16 12.56 0.50
N LEU A 71 -10.00 13.42 -0.09
CA LEU A 71 -11.39 13.09 -0.44
C LEU A 71 -11.45 12.00 -1.52
N VAL A 72 -10.51 12.04 -2.48
CA VAL A 72 -10.35 10.99 -3.49
C VAL A 72 -9.92 9.68 -2.82
N GLY A 73 -8.99 9.74 -1.86
CA GLY A 73 -8.59 8.58 -1.07
C GLY A 73 -9.75 7.94 -0.29
N TRP A 74 -10.62 8.76 0.29
CA TRP A 74 -11.86 8.31 0.92
C TRP A 74 -12.79 7.61 -0.08
N ALA A 75 -12.97 8.19 -1.27
CA ALA A 75 -13.78 7.60 -2.33
C ALA A 75 -13.23 6.24 -2.78
N VAL A 76 -11.92 6.13 -3.02
CA VAL A 76 -11.26 4.86 -3.40
C VAL A 76 -11.43 3.80 -2.31
N LYS A 77 -11.37 4.18 -1.03
CA LYS A 77 -11.62 3.24 0.08
C LYS A 77 -13.07 2.75 0.09
N ARG A 78 -14.04 3.61 -0.27
CA ARG A 78 -15.48 3.29 -0.27
C ARG A 78 -15.92 2.49 -1.49
N TRP A 79 -15.29 2.73 -2.64
CA TRP A 79 -15.55 2.08 -3.93
C TRP A 79 -14.23 1.64 -4.58
N PRO A 80 -13.60 0.56 -4.09
CA PRO A 80 -12.28 0.14 -4.55
C PRO A 80 -12.31 -0.40 -5.99
N LEU A 81 -11.25 -0.06 -6.76
CA LEU A 81 -11.05 -0.53 -8.14
C LEU A 81 -10.41 -1.93 -8.24
N LEU A 82 -10.03 -2.55 -7.13
CA LEU A 82 -9.38 -3.86 -7.10
C LEU A 82 -10.31 -4.93 -6.50
N GLY A 83 -11.49 -5.08 -7.09
CA GLY A 83 -12.49 -6.02 -6.60
C GLY A 83 -13.58 -6.36 -7.61
N PRO A 84 -14.55 -7.23 -7.22
CA PRO A 84 -15.59 -7.74 -8.12
C PRO A 84 -16.59 -6.66 -8.60
N GLY A 85 -16.60 -5.48 -7.96
CA GLY A 85 -17.46 -4.35 -8.32
C GLY A 85 -16.83 -3.34 -9.29
N LEU A 86 -15.78 -3.71 -10.02
CA LEU A 86 -15.01 -2.78 -10.86
C LEU A 86 -15.87 -1.91 -11.81
N PRO A 87 -16.85 -2.43 -12.57
CA PRO A 87 -17.62 -1.59 -13.50
C PRO A 87 -18.40 -0.49 -12.79
N LEU A 88 -19.02 -0.81 -11.65
CA LEU A 88 -19.75 0.16 -10.84
C LEU A 88 -18.79 1.17 -10.19
N ALA A 89 -17.64 0.71 -9.69
CA ALA A 89 -16.62 1.61 -9.13
C ALA A 89 -16.10 2.60 -10.20
N LEU A 90 -15.83 2.13 -11.42
CA LEU A 90 -15.45 2.99 -12.55
C LEU A 90 -16.53 4.01 -12.88
N LEU A 91 -17.80 3.59 -12.95
CA LEU A 91 -18.93 4.49 -13.19
C LEU A 91 -19.05 5.55 -12.09
N ILE A 92 -18.91 5.15 -10.82
CA ILE A 92 -18.93 6.05 -9.67
C ILE A 92 -17.77 7.03 -9.73
N HIS A 93 -16.54 6.57 -10.00
CA HIS A 93 -15.38 7.47 -10.10
C HIS A 93 -15.48 8.41 -11.31
N ALA A 94 -16.02 7.96 -12.44
CA ALA A 94 -16.32 8.82 -13.58
C ALA A 94 -17.34 9.90 -13.19
N GLY A 95 -18.41 9.53 -12.47
CA GLY A 95 -19.39 10.47 -11.94
C GLY A 95 -18.80 11.46 -10.94
N LEU A 96 -17.93 10.99 -10.03
CA LEU A 96 -17.26 11.82 -9.01
C LEU A 96 -16.24 12.80 -9.58
N SER A 97 -15.73 12.59 -10.80
CA SER A 97 -14.83 13.54 -11.46
C SER A 97 -15.50 14.91 -11.71
N VAL A 98 -16.82 14.93 -11.92
CA VAL A 98 -17.59 16.15 -12.18
C VAL A 98 -17.67 17.05 -10.93
N PRO A 99 -18.20 16.60 -9.77
CA PRO A 99 -18.20 17.42 -8.57
C PRO A 99 -16.78 17.73 -8.06
N PHE A 100 -15.81 16.85 -8.31
CA PHE A 100 -14.40 17.15 -8.03
C PHE A 100 -13.92 18.37 -8.82
N SER A 101 -14.15 18.40 -10.13
CA SER A 101 -13.75 19.53 -10.97
C SER A 101 -14.49 20.82 -10.60
N LEU A 102 -15.80 20.75 -10.35
CA LEU A 102 -16.57 21.91 -9.93
C LEU A 102 -16.07 22.50 -8.60
N ALA A 103 -15.73 21.64 -7.64
CA ALA A 103 -15.16 22.07 -6.38
C ALA A 103 -13.74 22.64 -6.53
N HIS A 104 -12.92 22.06 -7.43
CA HIS A 104 -11.61 22.60 -7.75
C HIS A 104 -11.72 24.00 -8.37
N VAL A 105 -12.47 24.16 -9.45
CA VAL A 105 -12.69 25.45 -10.11
C VAL A 105 -13.29 26.47 -9.12
N GLY A 106 -14.32 26.05 -8.36
CA GLY A 106 -14.98 26.91 -7.38
C GLY A 106 -14.09 27.39 -6.24
N ALA A 107 -13.02 26.66 -5.89
CA ALA A 107 -12.04 27.09 -4.90
C ALA A 107 -10.84 27.82 -5.53
N MET A 108 -10.40 27.39 -6.70
CA MET A 108 -9.21 27.90 -7.39
C MET A 108 -9.46 29.30 -7.97
N VAL A 109 -10.60 29.55 -8.60
CA VAL A 109 -10.93 30.86 -9.20
C VAL A 109 -10.91 31.99 -8.17
N PRO A 110 -11.65 31.93 -7.04
CA PRO A 110 -11.61 33.00 -6.04
C PRO A 110 -10.23 33.14 -5.39
N ALA A 111 -9.47 32.04 -5.25
CA ALA A 111 -8.09 32.12 -4.77
C ALA A 111 -7.19 32.92 -5.73
N ARG A 112 -7.34 32.73 -7.04
CA ARG A 112 -6.61 33.50 -8.05
C ARG A 112 -7.07 34.96 -8.07
N GLU A 113 -8.37 35.21 -8.07
CA GLU A 113 -8.94 36.57 -8.01
C GLU A 113 -8.43 37.33 -6.79
N ALA A 114 -8.35 36.69 -5.62
CA ALA A 114 -7.80 37.30 -4.40
C ALA A 114 -6.32 37.68 -4.55
N VAL A 115 -5.50 36.80 -5.14
CA VAL A 115 -4.08 37.10 -5.38
C VAL A 115 -3.93 38.25 -6.37
N TYR A 116 -4.67 38.24 -7.47
CA TYR A 116 -4.63 39.30 -8.47
C TYR A 116 -5.13 40.64 -7.90
N ALA A 117 -6.18 40.63 -7.09
CA ALA A 117 -6.69 41.82 -6.41
C ALA A 117 -5.64 42.45 -5.48
N VAL A 118 -4.89 41.63 -4.73
CA VAL A 118 -3.77 42.11 -3.88
C VAL A 118 -2.65 42.75 -4.71
N LEU A 119 -2.42 42.24 -5.92
CA LEU A 119 -1.41 42.78 -6.85
C LEU A 119 -1.92 43.97 -7.67
N GLY A 120 -3.20 44.35 -7.54
CA GLY A 120 -3.82 45.42 -8.31
C GLY A 120 -4.09 45.04 -9.77
N TRP A 121 -4.15 43.75 -10.09
CA TRP A 121 -4.40 43.21 -11.43
C TRP A 121 -5.82 42.65 -11.55
N GLN A 122 -6.26 42.42 -12.79
CA GLN A 122 -7.54 41.77 -13.08
C GLN A 122 -7.29 40.36 -13.58
N TYR A 123 -8.06 39.41 -13.05
CA TYR A 123 -8.06 38.02 -13.50
C TYR A 123 -9.38 37.73 -14.18
N ASP A 124 -9.34 37.25 -15.43
CA ASP A 124 -10.54 36.82 -16.16
C ASP A 124 -10.42 35.36 -16.58
N PHE A 125 -10.99 34.49 -15.76
CA PHE A 125 -11.00 33.05 -15.99
C PHE A 125 -11.97 32.62 -17.11
N PHE A 126 -13.08 33.33 -17.28
CA PHE A 126 -14.19 32.90 -18.15
C PHE A 126 -14.21 33.62 -19.50
N SER A 127 -13.13 34.32 -19.85
CA SER A 127 -12.95 35.02 -21.14
C SER A 127 -13.25 34.14 -22.38
N GLY A 128 -12.94 32.84 -22.31
CA GLY A 128 -13.22 31.86 -23.37
C GLY A 128 -14.67 31.35 -23.43
N GLY A 129 -15.56 31.88 -22.59
CA GLY A 129 -16.96 31.46 -22.45
C GLY A 129 -17.14 30.43 -21.33
N PHE A 130 -18.24 30.58 -20.58
CA PHE A 130 -18.50 29.83 -19.35
C PHE A 130 -18.46 28.31 -19.54
N TRP A 131 -19.26 27.77 -20.47
CA TRP A 131 -19.38 26.32 -20.67
C TRP A 131 -18.14 25.68 -21.29
N VAL A 132 -17.49 26.38 -22.22
CA VAL A 132 -16.27 25.89 -22.88
C VAL A 132 -15.12 25.80 -21.89
N THR A 133 -14.97 26.83 -21.05
CA THR A 133 -13.97 26.86 -19.97
C THR A 133 -14.22 25.73 -18.97
N LEU A 134 -15.45 25.55 -18.48
CA LEU A 134 -15.77 24.46 -17.57
C LEU A 134 -15.50 23.08 -18.17
N LEU A 135 -15.82 22.85 -19.45
CA LEU A 135 -15.53 21.58 -20.11
C LEU A 135 -14.02 21.36 -20.27
N TYR A 136 -13.28 22.42 -20.60
CA TYR A 136 -11.83 22.37 -20.72
C TYR A 136 -11.16 22.02 -19.39
N GLU A 137 -11.59 22.66 -18.30
CA GLU A 137 -11.08 22.41 -16.95
C GLU A 137 -11.49 21.04 -16.43
N TRP A 138 -12.74 20.61 -16.64
CA TRP A 138 -13.16 19.25 -16.29
C TRP A 138 -12.33 18.18 -16.99
N ARG A 139 -11.96 18.38 -18.27
CA ARG A 139 -11.10 17.43 -18.99
C ARG A 139 -9.70 17.35 -18.38
N LYS A 140 -9.15 18.47 -17.90
CA LYS A 140 -7.88 18.48 -17.16
C LYS A 140 -8.02 17.79 -15.80
N ASP A 141 -9.07 18.12 -15.07
CA ASP A 141 -9.34 17.57 -13.74
C ASP A 141 -9.66 16.08 -13.78
N LEU A 142 -10.28 15.59 -14.85
CA LEU A 142 -10.56 14.17 -15.05
C LEU A 142 -9.26 13.34 -15.06
N ILE A 143 -8.23 13.85 -15.73
CA ILE A 143 -6.91 13.20 -15.77
C ILE A 143 -6.27 13.24 -14.37
N THR A 144 -6.27 14.40 -13.72
CA THR A 144 -5.70 14.58 -12.38
C THR A 144 -6.40 13.70 -11.34
N TYR A 145 -7.73 13.66 -11.36
CA TYR A 145 -8.54 12.80 -10.50
C TYR A 145 -8.21 11.32 -10.75
N GLY A 146 -8.11 10.91 -12.01
CA GLY A 146 -7.68 9.55 -12.39
C GLY A 146 -6.30 9.19 -11.84
N ILE A 147 -5.33 10.12 -11.91
CA ILE A 147 -3.99 9.94 -11.34
C ILE A 147 -4.08 9.75 -9.81
N PHE A 148 -4.86 10.58 -9.11
CA PHE A 148 -5.04 10.45 -7.66
C PHE A 148 -5.66 9.10 -7.31
N VAL A 149 -6.74 8.71 -7.99
CA VAL A 149 -7.37 7.39 -7.84
C VAL A 149 -6.35 6.26 -8.07
N GLY A 150 -5.54 6.37 -9.11
CA GLY A 150 -4.48 5.41 -9.42
C GLY A 150 -3.43 5.31 -8.31
N ILE A 151 -2.94 6.43 -7.78
CA ILE A 151 -1.99 6.47 -6.67
C ILE A 151 -2.58 5.81 -5.42
N TYR A 152 -3.78 6.21 -4.99
CA TYR A 152 -4.43 5.61 -3.82
C TYR A 152 -4.66 4.10 -4.00
N THR A 153 -5.08 3.68 -5.20
CA THR A 153 -5.28 2.27 -5.53
C THR A 153 -3.97 1.49 -5.47
N ALA A 154 -2.88 2.04 -6.02
CA ALA A 154 -1.55 1.43 -5.98
C ALA A 154 -1.03 1.30 -4.54
N TYR A 155 -1.21 2.32 -3.70
CA TYR A 155 -0.86 2.26 -2.28
C TYR A 155 -1.67 1.20 -1.53
N ALA A 156 -2.98 1.10 -1.77
CA ALA A 156 -3.83 0.07 -1.17
C ALA A 156 -3.38 -1.34 -1.60
N TRP A 157 -3.04 -1.51 -2.87
CA TRP A 157 -2.53 -2.75 -3.43
C TRP A 157 -1.18 -3.17 -2.84
N TRP A 158 -0.23 -2.23 -2.73
CA TRP A 158 1.07 -2.46 -2.11
C TRP A 158 0.93 -2.83 -0.63
N ALA A 159 0.05 -2.13 0.10
CA ALA A 159 -0.22 -2.42 1.51
C ALA A 159 -0.82 -3.82 1.68
N ALA A 160 -1.79 -4.20 0.84
CA ALA A 160 -2.39 -5.53 0.87
C ALA A 160 -1.37 -6.64 0.58
N ARG A 161 -0.47 -6.43 -0.39
CA ARG A 161 0.62 -7.38 -0.68
C ARG A 161 1.62 -7.52 0.46
N ALA A 162 1.99 -6.41 1.10
CA ALA A 162 2.92 -6.44 2.22
C ALA A 162 2.33 -7.13 3.46
N ALA A 163 1.00 -7.13 3.60
CA ALA A 163 0.28 -7.79 4.69
C ALA A 163 -0.12 -9.24 4.39
N ALA A 164 0.10 -9.73 3.17
CA ALA A 164 -0.20 -11.11 2.82
C ALA A 164 0.66 -12.05 3.68
N PRO A 165 0.07 -13.09 4.32
CA PRO A 165 0.85 -14.06 5.07
C PRO A 165 1.94 -14.65 4.18
N GLY A 166 3.18 -14.69 4.68
CA GLY A 166 4.21 -15.50 4.05
C GLY A 166 3.76 -16.96 4.00
N PRO A 167 4.38 -17.81 3.14
CA PRO A 167 4.10 -19.23 3.14
C PRO A 167 4.19 -19.75 4.59
N GLU A 168 3.12 -20.40 5.05
CA GLU A 168 3.06 -20.97 6.38
C GLU A 168 4.32 -21.82 6.56
N PRO A 169 5.14 -21.58 7.62
CA PRO A 169 6.32 -22.39 7.83
C PRO A 169 5.86 -23.84 7.87
N ALA A 170 6.39 -24.67 6.97
CA ALA A 170 6.06 -26.08 6.89
C ALA A 170 6.11 -26.64 8.32
N ARG A 171 4.98 -27.20 8.77
CA ARG A 171 4.82 -27.69 10.14
C ARG A 171 6.05 -28.55 10.45
N ALA A 172 6.87 -28.10 11.40
CA ALA A 172 8.10 -28.82 11.73
C ALA A 172 7.70 -30.26 12.09
N PRO A 173 8.37 -31.28 11.51
CA PRO A 173 7.97 -32.66 11.71
C PRO A 173 7.90 -32.98 13.21
N GLU A 174 6.80 -33.59 13.63
CA GLU A 174 6.49 -33.82 15.04
C GLU A 174 7.58 -34.72 15.65
N ARG A 175 8.33 -34.19 16.61
CA ARG A 175 9.38 -34.94 17.31
C ARG A 175 8.75 -35.80 18.41
N ILE A 176 9.07 -37.08 18.40
CA ILE A 176 8.65 -38.06 19.40
C ILE A 176 9.55 -37.96 20.62
N GLU A 177 8.96 -37.65 21.78
CA GLU A 177 9.66 -37.63 23.07
C GLU A 177 9.97 -39.06 23.54
N VAL A 178 11.23 -39.35 23.84
CA VAL A 178 11.74 -40.67 24.25
C VAL A 178 12.52 -40.54 25.56
N LYS A 179 12.02 -41.14 26.63
CA LYS A 179 12.65 -41.07 27.97
C LYS A 179 13.43 -42.35 28.27
N THR A 180 14.77 -42.28 28.26
CA THR A 180 15.65 -43.43 28.54
C THR A 180 16.77 -43.07 29.51
N GLY A 181 17.10 -43.95 30.46
CA GLY A 181 18.27 -43.80 31.34
C GLY A 181 18.39 -42.46 32.08
N GLY A 182 17.27 -41.82 32.44
CA GLY A 182 17.24 -40.50 33.08
C GLY A 182 17.41 -39.29 32.14
N ARG A 183 17.40 -39.50 30.82
CA ARG A 183 17.47 -38.47 29.78
C ARG A 183 16.22 -38.49 28.90
N THR A 184 15.89 -37.34 28.32
CA THR A 184 14.80 -37.18 27.35
C THR A 184 15.38 -36.84 25.99
N LEU A 185 15.08 -37.64 24.96
CA LEU A 185 15.46 -37.45 23.57
C LEU A 185 14.22 -37.03 22.77
N PHE A 186 14.40 -36.19 21.74
CA PHE A 186 13.31 -35.76 20.85
C PHE A 186 13.65 -36.18 19.42
N LEU A 187 13.15 -37.35 19.03
CA LEU A 187 13.49 -37.99 17.77
C LEU A 187 12.45 -37.69 16.70
N LEU A 188 12.89 -37.43 15.47
CA LEU A 188 12.00 -37.48 14.32
C LEU A 188 11.61 -38.94 14.04
N PRO A 189 10.40 -39.22 13.50
CA PRO A 189 10.03 -40.57 13.08
C PRO A 189 11.07 -41.22 12.15
N GLY A 190 11.70 -40.42 11.26
CA GLY A 190 12.75 -40.87 10.35
C GLY A 190 14.12 -41.13 11.00
N GLU A 191 14.35 -40.71 12.25
CA GLU A 191 15.58 -41.03 13.02
C GLU A 191 15.50 -42.41 13.68
N ILE A 192 14.32 -43.04 13.69
CA ILE A 192 14.08 -44.38 14.24
C ILE A 192 14.26 -45.39 13.11
N LEU A 193 15.32 -46.20 13.18
CA LEU A 193 15.64 -47.19 12.15
C LEU A 193 14.73 -48.43 12.28
N TRP A 194 14.58 -48.95 13.50
CA TRP A 194 13.71 -50.07 13.83
C TRP A 194 13.54 -50.21 15.36
N LEU A 195 12.54 -51.00 15.78
CA LEU A 195 12.24 -51.31 17.19
C LEU A 195 12.35 -52.81 17.46
N GLU A 196 12.82 -53.17 18.65
CA GLU A 196 13.00 -54.55 19.09
C GLU A 196 12.26 -54.82 20.40
N ALA A 197 11.59 -55.96 20.54
CA ALA A 197 11.03 -56.40 21.81
C ALA A 197 12.13 -56.95 22.73
N ALA A 198 12.18 -56.46 23.97
CA ALA A 198 13.13 -56.88 25.00
C ALA A 198 12.40 -57.19 26.31
N GLY A 199 11.58 -58.26 26.31
CA GLY A 199 10.73 -58.63 27.44
C GLY A 199 9.66 -57.57 27.72
N ASN A 200 9.68 -56.96 28.91
CA ASN A 200 8.78 -55.86 29.30
C ASN A 200 9.26 -54.48 28.82
N TYR A 201 10.21 -54.45 27.89
CA TYR A 201 10.84 -53.25 27.35
C TYR A 201 10.85 -53.31 25.82
N VAL A 202 11.06 -52.15 25.21
CA VAL A 202 11.34 -51.98 23.79
C VAL A 202 12.70 -51.30 23.64
N THR A 203 13.54 -51.82 22.74
CA THR A 203 14.79 -51.18 22.35
C THR A 203 14.55 -50.38 21.07
N LEU A 204 14.77 -49.07 21.13
CA LEU A 204 14.79 -48.19 19.96
C LEU A 204 16.20 -48.18 19.35
N HIS A 205 16.31 -48.48 18.06
CA HIS A 205 17.57 -48.40 17.33
C HIS A 205 17.58 -47.13 16.46
N THR A 206 18.57 -46.27 16.72
CA THR A 206 18.81 -45.00 16.02
C THR A 206 20.25 -44.96 15.53
N GLU A 207 20.60 -44.04 14.63
CA GLU A 207 22.02 -43.83 14.27
C GLU A 207 22.90 -43.49 15.47
N GLY A 208 22.33 -42.78 16.47
CA GLY A 208 23.01 -42.40 17.71
C GLY A 208 23.12 -43.52 18.75
N GLY A 209 22.67 -44.74 18.44
CA GLY A 209 22.75 -45.92 19.32
C GLY A 209 21.40 -46.49 19.74
N ARG A 210 21.44 -47.31 20.80
CA ARG A 210 20.31 -48.11 21.29
C ARG A 210 19.73 -47.53 22.58
N HIS A 211 18.41 -47.39 22.63
CA HIS A 211 17.70 -46.79 23.77
C HIS A 211 16.67 -47.77 24.32
N LEU A 212 16.87 -48.24 25.55
CA LEU A 212 15.94 -49.17 26.21
C LEU A 212 14.83 -48.39 26.93
N LEU A 213 13.58 -48.79 26.71
CA LEU A 213 12.38 -48.08 27.13
C LEU A 213 11.37 -49.05 27.72
N ARG A 214 10.78 -48.72 28.88
CA ARG A 214 9.69 -49.51 29.45
C ARG A 214 8.39 -49.16 28.73
N ALA A 215 8.08 -49.91 27.68
CA ALA A 215 6.92 -49.74 26.82
C ALA A 215 6.64 -51.07 26.09
N THR A 216 5.57 -51.13 25.32
CA THR A 216 5.25 -52.25 24.42
C THR A 216 5.36 -51.85 22.95
N LEU A 217 5.55 -52.83 22.05
CA LEU A 217 5.56 -52.56 20.61
C LEU A 217 4.22 -51.99 20.12
N ALA A 218 3.09 -52.42 20.70
CA ALA A 218 1.75 -51.94 20.35
C ALA A 218 1.56 -50.45 20.70
N GLU A 219 2.11 -49.99 21.83
CA GLU A 219 2.10 -48.56 22.19
C GLU A 219 2.91 -47.72 21.19
N TRP A 220 4.05 -48.23 20.75
CA TRP A 220 4.92 -47.56 19.78
C TRP A 220 4.36 -47.58 18.36
N GLU A 221 3.73 -48.67 17.94
CA GLU A 221 3.00 -48.76 16.68
C GLU A 221 1.90 -47.69 16.59
N LYS A 222 1.08 -47.56 17.65
CA LYS A 222 0.05 -46.53 17.73
C LYS A 222 0.64 -45.12 17.68
N ARG A 223 1.78 -44.91 18.32
CA ARG A 223 2.46 -43.61 18.39
C ARG A 223 3.11 -43.20 17.07
N LEU A 224 3.61 -44.16 16.30
CA LEU A 224 4.21 -43.94 14.98
C LEU A 224 3.18 -43.89 13.84
N SER A 225 2.01 -44.49 14.04
CA SER A 225 0.92 -44.49 13.06
C SER A 225 -0.04 -43.29 13.19
N ALA A 226 0.16 -42.44 14.20
CA ALA A 226 -0.62 -41.22 14.34
C ALA A 226 -0.29 -40.25 13.19
N PRO A 227 -1.30 -39.75 12.44
CA PRO A 227 -1.06 -38.75 11.42
C PRO A 227 -0.57 -37.45 12.05
N ALA A 228 0.45 -36.84 11.44
CA ALA A 228 0.99 -35.52 11.82
C ALA A 228 -0.02 -34.38 11.62
#